data_AF-A0A0C2CEJ8-F1
#
_entry.id   AF-A0A0C2CEJ8-F1
#
_cell.length_a   1.000
_cell.length_b   1.000
_cell.length_c   1.000
_cell.angle_alpha   90.00
_cell.angle_beta   90.00
_cell.angle_gamma   90.00
#
_symmetry.space_group_name_H-M   'P 1'
#
loop_
_entity.id
_entity.type
_entity.pdbx_description
1 polymer ?
#
loop_
_entity_poly.entity_id
_entity_poly.type
_entity_poly.pdbx_seq_one_letter_code
_entity_poly.pdbx_strand_id
1 'polypeptide(L)'
;WEPRTLPVLENSKEVKEKILYLRGVDDYRKLASICDSSKSVTIVGGGFLGSELAYSIRRKNGDVAVNQVISESGNLGGVLPEYLSKKATESLRETGVNVITNAKITSARRKGDGVELESDLLD
;
A
#
# COMPACT_ATOMS: atom_id res chain seq x y z
N TRP A 1 -1.03 -15.91 -13.18
CA TRP A 1 -0.31 -14.63 -13.06
C TRP A 1 0.08 -14.51 -11.59
N GLU A 2 1.38 -14.57 -11.27
CA GLU A 2 1.87 -14.45 -9.88
C GLU A 2 1.98 -12.97 -9.48
N PRO A 3 1.76 -12.62 -8.20
CA PRO A 3 1.98 -11.27 -7.71
C PRO A 3 3.44 -10.86 -7.94
N ARG A 4 3.67 -9.62 -8.36
CA ARG A 4 5.03 -9.07 -8.36
C ARG A 4 5.48 -8.89 -6.92
N THR A 5 6.55 -9.58 -6.55
CA THR A 5 7.17 -9.43 -5.24
C THR A 5 8.16 -8.27 -5.24
N LEU A 6 8.43 -7.72 -4.06
CA LEU A 6 9.46 -6.71 -3.87
C LEU A 6 10.67 -7.39 -3.23
N PRO A 7 11.82 -7.55 -3.92
CA PRO A 7 12.99 -8.25 -3.37
C PRO A 7 13.46 -7.70 -2.02
N VAL A 8 13.37 -6.37 -1.84
CA VAL A 8 13.67 -5.70 -0.56
C VAL A 8 12.82 -6.23 0.60
N LEU A 9 11.55 -6.56 0.33
CA LEU A 9 10.63 -7.09 1.32
C LEU A 9 10.85 -8.60 1.52
N GLU A 10 11.09 -9.35 0.45
CA GLU A 10 11.33 -10.80 0.51
C GLU A 10 12.62 -11.18 1.24
N ASN A 11 13.67 -10.36 1.07
CA ASN A 11 14.98 -10.63 1.65
C ASN A 11 15.03 -10.28 3.15
N SER A 12 14.07 -9.50 3.66
CA SER A 12 14.00 -9.13 5.07
C SER A 12 13.22 -10.19 5.86
N LYS A 13 13.96 -11.16 6.42
CA LYS A 13 13.38 -12.28 7.20
C LYS A 13 12.52 -11.79 8.38
N GLU A 14 12.87 -10.66 8.98
CA GLU A 14 12.23 -10.12 10.19
C GLU A 14 10.82 -9.58 9.96
N VAL A 15 10.50 -9.20 8.72
CA VAL A 15 9.22 -8.58 8.34
C VAL A 15 8.38 -9.45 7.42
N LYS A 16 8.90 -10.61 6.99
CA LYS A 16 8.23 -11.52 6.04
C LYS A 16 6.82 -11.91 6.47
N GLU A 17 6.62 -12.16 7.76
CA GLU A 17 5.31 -12.52 8.34
C GLU A 17 4.29 -11.36 8.34
N LYS A 18 4.76 -10.13 8.16
CA LYS A 18 3.94 -8.91 8.12
C LYS A 18 3.63 -8.46 6.68
N ILE A 19 4.06 -9.23 5.68
CA ILE A 19 3.82 -8.96 4.27
C ILE A 19 2.71 -9.88 3.76
N LEU A 20 1.74 -9.29 3.06
CA LEU A 20 0.65 -10.01 2.41
C LEU A 20 0.59 -9.60 0.93
N TYR A 21 0.76 -10.57 0.04
CA TYR A 21 0.49 -10.38 -1.38
C TYR A 21 -0.96 -10.74 -1.67
N LEU A 22 -1.73 -9.77 -2.14
CA LEU A 22 -3.16 -9.95 -2.39
C LEU A 22 -3.40 -10.47 -3.81
N ARG A 23 -3.92 -11.70 -3.95
CA ARG A 23 -4.30 -12.28 -5.25
C ARG A 23 -5.67 -12.94 -5.23
N GLY A 24 -5.96 -13.69 -4.17
CA GLY A 24 -7.17 -14.50 -4.06
C GLY A 24 -8.09 -14.07 -2.92
N VAL A 25 -9.23 -14.74 -2.85
CA VAL A 25 -10.22 -14.53 -1.79
C VAL A 25 -9.64 -14.87 -0.41
N ASP A 26 -8.75 -15.86 -0.31
CA ASP A 26 -8.13 -16.22 0.96
C ASP A 26 -7.18 -15.15 1.47
N ASP A 27 -6.46 -14.48 0.57
CA ASP A 27 -5.62 -13.33 0.93
C ASP A 27 -6.49 -12.16 1.40
N TYR A 28 -7.63 -11.94 0.75
CA TYR A 28 -8.60 -10.93 1.18
C TYR A 28 -9.15 -11.21 2.59
N ARG A 29 -9.48 -12.46 2.91
CA ARG A 29 -9.93 -12.85 4.26
C ARG A 29 -8.85 -12.59 5.30
N LYS A 30 -7.59 -12.94 5.01
CA LYS A 30 -6.45 -12.65 5.89
C LYS A 30 -6.28 -11.14 6.09
N LEU A 31 -6.38 -10.36 5.02
CA LEU A 31 -6.30 -8.90 5.09
C LEU A 31 -7.37 -8.31 6.01
N ALA A 32 -8.62 -8.78 5.91
CA ALA A 32 -9.70 -8.32 6.78
C ALA A 32 -9.35 -8.55 8.26
N SER A 33 -8.88 -9.75 8.62
CA SER A 33 -8.43 -10.04 9.99
C SER A 33 -7.22 -9.21 10.44
N ILE A 34 -6.30 -8.90 9.52
CA ILE A 34 -5.16 -8.01 9.80
C ILE A 34 -5.67 -6.59 10.09
N CYS A 35 -6.61 -6.07 9.30
CA CYS A 35 -7.18 -4.74 9.49
C CYS A 35 -7.90 -4.61 10.83
N ASP A 36 -8.58 -5.65 11.31
CA ASP A 36 -9.27 -5.62 12.60
C ASP A 36 -8.30 -5.59 13.81
N SER A 37 -7.07 -6.02 13.62
CA SER A 37 -6.06 -6.15 14.69
C SER A 37 -4.91 -5.16 14.60
N SER A 38 -4.82 -4.40 13.51
CA SER A 38 -3.71 -3.49 13.21
C SER A 38 -4.10 -2.03 13.37
N LYS A 39 -3.18 -1.21 13.89
CA LYS A 39 -3.37 0.25 13.96
C LYS A 39 -3.11 0.96 12.63
N SER A 40 -2.32 0.32 11.76
CA SER A 40 -1.98 0.86 10.45
C SER A 40 -1.75 -0.25 9.43
N VAL A 41 -1.99 0.08 8.16
CA VAL A 41 -1.69 -0.78 7.00
C VAL A 41 -1.02 0.07 5.94
N THR A 42 0.02 -0.48 5.32
CA THR A 42 0.68 0.15 4.17
C THR A 42 0.50 -0.71 2.93
N ILE A 43 -0.02 -0.10 1.86
CA ILE A 43 -0.23 -0.71 0.56
C ILE A 43 0.89 -0.24 -0.37
N VAL A 44 1.51 -1.17 -1.09
CA VAL A 44 2.54 -0.83 -2.09
C VAL A 44 2.00 -1.08 -3.48
N GLY A 45 1.89 -0.01 -4.27
CA GLY A 45 1.40 -0.03 -5.66
C GLY A 45 0.15 0.84 -5.88
N GLY A 46 0.16 1.60 -6.98
CA GLY A 46 -0.88 2.57 -7.34
C GLY A 46 -1.89 2.11 -8.39
N GLY A 47 -1.94 0.82 -8.74
CA GLY A 47 -2.88 0.28 -9.71
C GLY A 47 -4.34 0.23 -9.19
N PHE A 48 -5.24 -0.36 -9.97
CA PHE A 48 -6.65 -0.53 -9.60
C PHE A 48 -6.82 -1.19 -8.24
N LEU A 49 -6.23 -2.38 -8.06
CA LEU A 49 -6.34 -3.15 -6.83
C LEU A 49 -5.80 -2.39 -5.61
N GLY A 50 -4.61 -1.78 -5.72
CA GLY A 50 -4.00 -1.04 -4.61
C GLY A 50 -4.83 0.18 -4.20
N SER A 51 -5.34 0.92 -5.18
CA SER A 51 -6.14 2.13 -4.94
C SER A 51 -7.53 1.79 -4.36
N GLU A 52 -8.20 0.78 -4.90
CA GLU A 52 -9.48 0.30 -4.38
C GLU A 52 -9.34 -0.25 -2.95
N LEU A 53 -8.25 -0.96 -2.67
CA LEU A 53 -7.98 -1.50 -1.34
C LEU A 53 -7.75 -0.39 -0.33
N ALA A 54 -6.96 0.63 -0.70
CA ALA A 54 -6.71 1.78 0.17
C ALA A 54 -8.01 2.49 0.56
N TYR A 55 -8.86 2.75 -0.43
CA TYR A 55 -10.19 3.32 -0.22
C TYR A 55 -11.07 2.43 0.67
N SER A 56 -11.12 1.13 0.36
CA SER A 56 -12.00 0.18 1.03
C SER A 56 -11.65 -0.04 2.49
N ILE A 57 -10.36 -0.18 2.81
CA ILE A 57 -9.89 -0.30 4.20
C ILE A 57 -10.20 0.99 4.94
N ARG A 58 -9.86 2.15 4.36
CA ARG A 58 -10.10 3.44 5.01
C ARG A 58 -11.59 3.66 5.32
N ARG A 59 -12.47 3.26 4.40
CA ARG A 59 -13.94 3.37 4.54
C ARG A 59 -14.53 2.37 5.54
N LYS A 60 -14.03 1.14 5.60
CA LYS A 60 -14.55 0.08 6.48
C LYS A 60 -13.96 0.12 7.89
N ASN A 61 -12.68 0.47 8.01
CA ASN A 61 -11.90 0.43 9.24
C ASN A 61 -11.41 1.86 9.56
N GLY A 62 -12.33 2.72 10.01
CA GLY A 62 -12.09 4.14 10.21
C GLY A 62 -10.95 4.48 11.19
N ASP A 63 -10.59 3.56 12.08
CA ASP A 63 -9.52 3.74 13.08
C ASP A 63 -8.15 3.26 12.60
N VAL A 64 -8.09 2.58 11.44
CA VAL A 64 -6.84 2.08 10.86
C VAL A 64 -6.21 3.16 10.00
N ALA A 65 -4.98 3.55 10.31
CA ALA A 65 -4.21 4.45 9.46
C ALA A 65 -3.81 3.74 8.16
N VAL A 66 -4.29 4.24 7.02
CA VAL A 66 -4.00 3.65 5.70
C VAL A 66 -2.96 4.49 4.97
N ASN A 67 -1.82 3.88 4.67
CA ASN A 67 -0.78 4.47 3.84
C ASN A 67 -0.75 3.75 2.48
N GLN A 68 -0.48 4.48 1.41
CA GLN A 68 -0.25 3.90 0.09
C GLN A 68 1.04 4.49 -0.50
N VAL A 69 1.98 3.63 -0.87
CA VAL A 69 3.24 4.03 -1.50
C VAL A 69 3.21 3.61 -2.96
N ILE A 70 3.42 4.57 -3.87
CA ILE A 70 3.36 4.35 -5.31
C ILE A 70 4.56 4.99 -5.99
N SER A 71 5.10 4.34 -7.02
CA SER A 71 6.27 4.86 -7.75
C SER A 71 5.87 5.87 -8.82
N GLU A 72 4.61 5.86 -9.23
CA GLU A 72 4.03 6.82 -10.17
C GLU A 72 3.75 8.18 -9.49
N SER A 73 3.57 9.21 -10.31
CA SER A 73 3.17 10.56 -9.85
C SER A 73 1.72 10.64 -9.36
N GLY A 74 0.94 9.57 -9.55
CA GLY A 74 -0.41 9.43 -9.04
C GLY A 74 -1.00 8.03 -9.26
N ASN A 75 -2.11 7.76 -8.59
CA ASN A 75 -2.89 6.54 -8.71
C ASN A 75 -3.33 6.30 -10.17
N LEU A 76 -3.24 5.05 -10.60
CA LEU A 76 -3.54 4.61 -11.97
C LEU A 76 -2.63 5.27 -13.03
N GLY A 77 -1.42 5.75 -12.68
CA GLY A 77 -0.51 6.40 -13.62
C GLY A 77 -0.09 5.58 -14.85
N GLY A 78 -0.18 4.24 -14.78
CA GLY A 78 0.04 3.37 -15.94
C GLY A 78 -1.17 3.24 -16.88
N VAL A 79 -2.31 3.86 -16.55
CA VAL A 79 -3.60 3.73 -17.27
C VAL A 79 -4.18 5.10 -17.61
N LEU A 80 -4.12 6.05 -16.68
CA LEU A 80 -4.66 7.39 -16.83
C LEU A 80 -3.60 8.40 -17.28
N PRO A 81 -3.98 9.42 -18.07
CA PRO A 81 -3.17 10.62 -18.24
C PRO A 81 -2.79 11.24 -16.90
N GLU A 82 -1.61 11.85 -16.83
CA GLU A 82 -1.01 12.37 -15.59
C GLU A 82 -1.97 13.26 -14.78
N TYR A 83 -2.67 14.18 -15.43
CA TYR A 83 -3.64 15.06 -14.78
C TYR A 83 -4.77 14.29 -14.08
N LEU A 84 -5.32 13.25 -14.71
CA LEU A 84 -6.39 12.45 -14.13
C LEU A 84 -5.85 11.53 -13.01
N SER A 85 -4.63 11.04 -13.18
CA SER A 85 -3.94 10.26 -12.15
C SER A 85 -3.69 11.08 -10.88
N LYS A 86 -3.23 12.33 -11.02
CA LYS A 86 -3.09 13.29 -9.90
C LYS A 86 -4.44 13.57 -9.23
N LYS A 87 -5.50 13.84 -10.01
CA LYS A 87 -6.85 14.01 -9.46
C LYS A 87 -7.37 12.79 -8.71
N ALA A 88 -7.16 11.58 -9.24
CA ALA A 88 -7.55 10.34 -8.55
C ALA A 88 -6.82 10.20 -7.21
N THR A 89 -5.54 10.59 -7.18
CA THR A 89 -4.72 10.62 -5.96
C THR A 89 -5.25 11.60 -4.93
N GLU A 90 -5.60 12.81 -5.36
CA GLU A 90 -6.19 13.85 -4.50
C GLU A 90 -7.52 13.36 -3.91
N SER A 91 -8.41 12.81 -4.73
CA SER A 91 -9.68 12.24 -4.25
C SER A 91 -9.47 11.09 -3.27
N LEU A 92 -8.43 10.27 -3.43
CA LEU A 92 -8.11 9.22 -2.47
C LEU A 92 -7.57 9.79 -1.15
N ARG A 93 -6.73 10.83 -1.21
CA ARG A 93 -6.24 11.56 -0.02
C ARG A 93 -7.38 12.20 0.77
N GLU A 94 -8.39 12.75 0.11
CA GLU A 94 -9.59 13.33 0.75
C GLU A 94 -10.35 12.31 1.60
N THR A 95 -10.21 11.01 1.34
CA THR A 95 -10.82 9.95 2.18
C THR A 95 -10.05 9.70 3.48
N GLY A 96 -8.87 10.29 3.64
CA GLY A 96 -7.96 10.09 4.76
C GLY A 96 -6.90 9.00 4.53
N VAL A 97 -6.72 8.54 3.29
CA VAL A 97 -5.57 7.70 2.93
C VAL A 97 -4.34 8.59 2.78
N ASN A 98 -3.24 8.22 3.41
CA ASN A 98 -1.95 8.87 3.19
C ASN A 98 -1.26 8.29 1.94
N VAL A 99 -1.43 8.96 0.79
CA VAL A 99 -0.80 8.53 -0.47
C VAL A 99 0.55 9.23 -0.67
N ILE A 100 1.61 8.43 -0.74
CA ILE A 100 3.01 8.82 -0.99
C ILE A 100 3.34 8.45 -2.44
N THR A 101 3.44 9.47 -3.28
CA THR A 101 3.71 9.36 -4.72
C THR A 101 5.20 9.50 -5.01
N ASN A 102 5.63 9.09 -6.20
CA ASN A 102 7.04 9.12 -6.62
C ASN A 102 7.95 8.50 -5.55
N ALA A 103 7.57 7.35 -5.00
CA ALA A 103 8.31 6.72 -3.93
C ALA A 103 8.53 5.24 -4.20
N LYS A 104 9.71 4.76 -3.83
CA LYS A 104 10.06 3.34 -3.91
C LYS A 104 10.60 2.87 -2.57
N ILE A 105 10.06 1.75 -2.08
CA ILE A 105 10.56 1.11 -0.86
C ILE A 105 11.99 0.59 -1.11
N THR A 106 12.93 1.00 -0.27
CA THR A 106 14.35 0.66 -0.35
C THR A 106 14.83 -0.20 0.81
N SER A 107 14.15 -0.14 1.95
CA SER A 107 14.39 -1.06 3.06
C SER A 107 13.12 -1.32 3.88
N ALA A 108 13.11 -2.43 4.62
CA ALA A 108 12.06 -2.77 5.57
C ALA A 108 12.67 -3.49 6.77
N ARG A 109 12.35 -3.00 7.97
CA ARG A 109 12.84 -3.57 9.23
C ARG A 109 11.77 -3.60 10.30
N ARG A 110 11.88 -4.53 11.25
CA ARG A 110 10.93 -4.63 12.36
C ARG A 110 11.12 -3.44 13.31
N LYS A 111 10.02 -2.86 13.79
CA LYS A 111 10.03 -1.82 14.82
C LYS A 111 8.89 -2.09 15.81
N GLY A 112 9.23 -2.63 16.98
CA GLY A 112 8.24 -3.18 17.91
C GLY A 112 7.40 -4.27 17.24
N ASP A 113 6.07 -4.14 17.30
CA ASP A 113 5.12 -5.07 16.66
C ASP A 113 4.81 -4.72 15.19
N GLY A 114 5.40 -3.64 14.68
CA GLY A 114 5.17 -3.12 13.34
C GLY A 114 6.38 -3.27 12.41
N VAL A 115 6.24 -2.67 11.23
CA VAL A 115 7.27 -2.58 10.20
C VAL A 115 7.58 -1.10 9.97
N GLU A 116 8.85 -0.75 10.00
CA GLU A 116 9.33 0.53 9.48
C GLU A 116 9.82 0.32 8.05
N LEU A 117 9.31 1.14 7.14
CA LEU A 117 9.65 1.13 5.72
C LEU A 117 10.45 2.40 5.41
N GLU A 118 11.59 2.23 4.76
CA GLU A 118 12.34 3.35 4.19
C GLU A 118 12.02 3.42 2.69
N SER A 119 11.88 4.64 2.19
CA SER A 119 11.57 4.90 0.80
C SER A 119 12.36 6.08 0.27
N ASP A 120 12.85 5.95 -0.95
CA ASP A 120 13.48 7.05 -1.67
C ASP A 120 12.42 7.72 -2.57
N LEU A 121 12.48 9.05 -2.61
CA LEU A 121 11.73 9.80 -3.60
C LEU A 121 12.38 9.61 -4.97
N LEU A 122 11.55 9.41 -5.98
CA LEU A 122 11.93 9.31 -7.37
C LEU A 122 11.84 10.72 -7.97
N ASP A 123 12.89 11.14 -8.66
CA ASP A 123 12.94 12.40 -9.42
C ASP A 123 12.05 12.35 -10.67
#